data_AF-A0A0J1J159-F1
#
_entry.id   AF-A0A0J1J159-F1
#
_cell.length_a   1.000
_cell.length_b   1.000
_cell.length_c   1.000
_cell.angle_alpha   90.00
_cell.angle_beta   90.00
_cell.angle_gamma   90.00
#
_symmetry.space_group_name_H-M   'P 1'
#
loop_
_entity.id
_entity.type
_entity.pdbx_description
1 polymer ?
#
loop_
_entity_poly.entity_id
_entity_poly.type
_entity_poly.pdbx_seq_one_letter_code
_entity_poly.pdbx_strand_id
1 'polypeptide(L)'
;MTKEQMAVFELIWNLINGKTDRSKVEFAPQKIPFSGEAPYEQAFQRAIPETQGISSAMIGDLLEELAGNDGINMHHIMILRNGYVIGEASFAPYIQGMWHITHSMCKSITGMAVGMLIAEGRLELDDRVHDIFEKKNILGLFRQKNITVRNLLTMSSGVVYNEAGALAGNEWAKSFLESSVKGTPGTVFDYNSMNTYMLSAIVTEITGETLTEYLTPRLFEPLGITKFFWETCPKGITKGGWGLFLMPEDAAKLGQLYLQEGKWNDRQIIPAAWVEESTTKQVDTPPEKGGYGYGYQIWMGGRPGSFLFNGMLGQNVIVYPDLQMVIVVHAGSRELFQKSTLMDVIGRYFENDFTPAENKVSVTAEENANYSRLLSIRKSLGGAGTDLPLIEKGGWKHRRIQKQRRLPRQKLVPDDRQWAAGRVYGMEQKHVGLAPLIIQVMHNNYSEGITQMGFSQDNGKFYLEIQEGSDSHKIEIGFHGARTTAVKFHEEEYLVGAEGRFTTDEENRRVLRIWITFLEEAVRREVKFYFQDEEVEIRWDEAPGKDVILKGLDSFAAMPADNLIINNLRGMVNPELFYYLIGRTIQPVVKGHLLQTESGC
;
A
#
# COMPACT_ATOMS: atom_id res chain seq x y z
N MET A 1 15.64 -15.04 23.24
CA MET A 1 15.40 -14.41 21.92
C MET A 1 16.37 -15.03 20.94
N THR A 2 15.97 -15.22 19.69
CA THR A 2 16.95 -15.50 18.63
C THR A 2 17.79 -14.24 18.36
N LYS A 3 18.91 -14.37 17.64
CA LYS A 3 19.79 -13.25 17.31
C LYS A 3 19.04 -12.17 16.51
N GLU A 4 18.12 -12.60 15.66
CA GLU A 4 17.29 -11.77 14.79
C GLU A 4 16.26 -10.98 15.61
N GLN A 5 15.59 -11.62 16.57
CA GLN A 5 14.65 -10.95 17.47
C GLN A 5 15.33 -9.84 18.29
N MET A 6 16.57 -10.07 18.75
CA MET A 6 17.36 -9.04 19.44
C MET A 6 17.71 -7.86 18.52
N ALA A 7 18.06 -8.13 17.27
CA ALA A 7 18.40 -7.09 16.31
C ALA A 7 17.17 -6.24 15.90
N VAL A 8 16.00 -6.86 15.74
CA VAL A 8 14.74 -6.15 15.53
C VAL A 8 14.40 -5.28 16.75
N PHE A 9 14.54 -5.82 17.95
CA PHE A 9 14.35 -5.06 19.18
C PHE A 9 15.31 -3.87 19.27
N GLU A 10 16.59 -4.07 18.95
CA GLU A 10 17.59 -2.99 18.89
C GLU A 10 17.21 -1.91 17.87
N LEU A 11 16.74 -2.29 16.67
CA LEU A 11 16.26 -1.35 15.67
C LEU A 11 15.09 -0.52 16.19
N ILE A 12 14.06 -1.17 16.73
CA ILE A 12 12.89 -0.50 17.30
C ILE A 12 13.30 0.42 18.46
N TRP A 13 14.17 -0.07 19.34
CA TRP A 13 14.66 0.72 20.47
C TRP A 13 15.47 1.93 20.01
N ASN A 14 16.27 1.79 18.95
CA ASN A 14 17.00 2.90 18.35
C ASN A 14 16.04 3.92 17.75
N LEU A 15 14.98 3.50 17.05
CA LEU A 15 13.94 4.38 16.52
C LEU A 15 13.22 5.15 17.65
N ILE A 16 12.86 4.47 18.74
CA ILE A 16 12.27 5.11 19.93
C ILE A 16 13.20 6.19 20.51
N ASN A 17 14.50 5.95 20.49
CA ASN A 17 15.51 6.88 21.01
C ASN A 17 16.00 7.90 19.96
N GLY A 18 15.41 7.93 18.77
CA GLY A 18 15.81 8.86 17.70
C GLY A 18 17.19 8.58 17.11
N LYS A 19 17.65 7.33 17.15
CA LYS A 19 18.91 6.86 16.55
C LYS A 19 18.60 6.10 15.27
N THR A 20 18.75 6.75 14.13
CA THR A 20 18.37 6.19 12.82
C THR A 20 19.57 5.71 12.00
N ASP A 21 20.79 6.04 12.42
CA ASP A 21 22.08 5.72 11.81
C ASP A 21 22.55 4.26 12.00
N ARG A 22 21.74 3.40 12.64
CA ARG A 22 22.17 2.09 13.16
C ARG A 22 21.43 0.88 12.58
N SER A 23 20.86 0.99 11.38
CA SER A 23 20.32 -0.19 10.71
C SER A 23 21.45 -1.20 10.44
N LYS A 24 21.17 -2.49 10.69
CA LYS A 24 22.08 -3.59 10.33
C LYS A 24 21.94 -4.00 8.86
N VAL A 25 20.97 -3.43 8.17
CA VAL A 25 20.72 -3.63 6.75
C VAL A 25 21.33 -2.46 6.00
N GLU A 26 22.17 -2.77 5.02
CA GLU A 26 22.79 -1.75 4.17
C GLU A 26 21.70 -1.08 3.33
N PHE A 27 21.62 0.24 3.40
CA PHE A 27 20.77 1.04 2.53
C PHE A 27 21.50 1.30 1.21
N ALA A 28 20.79 1.08 0.11
CA ALA A 28 21.20 1.47 -1.22
C ALA A 28 19.96 2.07 -1.93
N PRO A 29 20.07 3.26 -2.54
CA PRO A 29 18.98 3.83 -3.32
C PRO A 29 18.60 2.90 -4.46
N GLN A 30 17.33 2.53 -4.54
CA GLN A 30 16.82 1.64 -5.58
C GLN A 30 15.63 2.25 -6.32
N LYS A 31 14.81 3.04 -5.61
CA LYS A 31 13.60 3.61 -6.18
C LYS A 31 13.93 4.61 -7.27
N ILE A 32 13.50 4.32 -8.48
CA ILE A 32 13.59 5.25 -9.61
C ILE A 32 12.44 6.28 -9.55
N PRO A 33 12.66 7.53 -10.00
CA PRO A 33 11.58 8.51 -10.13
C PRO A 33 10.51 8.03 -11.11
N PHE A 34 9.24 8.26 -10.78
CA PHE A 34 8.15 7.97 -11.70
C PHE A 34 8.15 8.98 -12.86
N SER A 35 8.32 8.49 -14.09
CA SER A 35 8.38 9.32 -15.31
C SER A 35 7.00 9.73 -15.84
N GLY A 36 6.21 10.41 -15.00
CA GLY A 36 4.92 11.03 -15.36
C GLY A 36 3.90 10.09 -16.02
N GLU A 37 2.80 10.66 -16.52
CA GLU A 37 1.79 9.93 -17.28
C GLU A 37 2.41 9.40 -18.59
N ALA A 38 2.56 8.09 -18.72
CA ALA A 38 2.69 7.46 -20.04
C ALA A 38 1.41 6.71 -20.35
N PRO A 39 1.03 6.62 -21.63
CA PRO A 39 -0.12 5.83 -22.01
C PRO A 39 0.08 4.37 -21.62
N TYR A 40 -0.99 3.74 -21.16
CA TYR A 40 -1.02 2.29 -20.98
C TYR A 40 -0.82 1.61 -22.34
N GLU A 41 0.18 0.74 -22.45
CA GLU A 41 0.25 -0.18 -23.58
C GLU A 41 -0.82 -1.25 -23.43
N GLN A 42 -1.46 -1.66 -24.53
CA GLN A 42 -2.57 -2.63 -24.52
C GLN A 42 -3.70 -2.26 -23.53
N ALA A 43 -4.08 -0.98 -23.49
CA ALA A 43 -5.16 -0.50 -22.61
C ALA A 43 -6.50 -1.20 -22.88
N PHE A 44 -7.26 -1.46 -21.81
CA PHE A 44 -8.60 -2.01 -21.92
C PHE A 44 -9.57 -1.00 -22.53
N GLN A 45 -10.53 -1.50 -23.30
CA GLN A 45 -11.62 -0.66 -23.80
C GLN A 45 -12.55 -0.28 -22.65
N ARG A 46 -12.91 1.00 -22.57
CA ARG A 46 -13.93 1.50 -21.63
C ARG A 46 -15.31 1.29 -22.25
N ALA A 47 -16.27 0.80 -21.47
CA ALA A 47 -17.64 0.57 -21.90
C ALA A 47 -18.64 1.22 -20.94
N ILE A 48 -19.85 1.47 -21.44
CA ILE A 48 -20.98 1.86 -20.58
C ILE A 48 -21.38 0.63 -19.76
N PRO A 49 -21.45 0.71 -18.42
CA PRO A 49 -21.78 -0.42 -17.54
C PRO A 49 -22.95 -1.27 -18.02
N GLU A 50 -24.01 -0.63 -18.50
CA GLU A 50 -25.24 -1.28 -18.94
C GLU A 50 -25.03 -2.21 -20.15
N THR A 51 -24.09 -1.86 -21.04
CA THR A 51 -23.70 -2.74 -22.17
C THR A 51 -23.03 -4.02 -21.68
N GLN A 52 -22.50 -3.98 -20.46
CA GLN A 52 -21.91 -5.12 -19.75
C GLN A 52 -22.81 -5.56 -18.59
N GLY A 53 -24.12 -5.34 -18.63
CA GLY A 53 -25.06 -5.91 -17.65
C GLY A 53 -24.94 -5.37 -16.22
N ILE A 54 -24.21 -4.27 -16.00
CA ILE A 54 -24.05 -3.61 -14.69
C ILE A 54 -24.69 -2.23 -14.74
N SER A 55 -25.33 -1.79 -13.64
CA SER A 55 -25.93 -0.45 -13.59
C SER A 55 -24.86 0.62 -13.34
N SER A 56 -24.87 1.69 -14.14
CA SER A 56 -24.04 2.88 -13.89
C SER A 56 -24.36 3.55 -12.55
N ALA A 57 -25.63 3.51 -12.13
CA ALA A 57 -26.05 4.04 -10.83
C ALA A 57 -25.44 3.22 -9.69
N MET A 58 -25.46 1.89 -9.80
CA MET A 58 -24.86 0.99 -8.81
C MET A 58 -23.34 1.25 -8.65
N ILE A 59 -22.61 1.43 -9.76
CA ILE A 59 -21.18 1.78 -9.70
C ILE A 59 -21.02 3.16 -9.03
N GLY A 60 -21.87 4.13 -9.37
CA GLY A 60 -21.85 5.45 -8.75
C GLY A 60 -22.03 5.38 -7.23
N ASP A 61 -23.02 4.61 -6.76
CA ASP A 61 -23.30 4.41 -5.34
C ASP A 61 -22.13 3.72 -4.62
N LEU A 62 -21.51 2.70 -5.24
CA LEU A 62 -20.30 2.06 -4.73
C LEU A 62 -19.15 3.06 -4.57
N LEU A 63 -18.90 3.89 -5.58
CA LEU A 63 -17.83 4.89 -5.52
C LEU A 63 -18.07 5.94 -4.44
N GLU A 64 -19.31 6.41 -4.28
CA GLU A 64 -19.69 7.37 -3.24
C GLU A 64 -19.58 6.74 -1.83
N GLU A 65 -19.99 5.48 -1.66
CA GLU A 65 -19.88 4.77 -0.38
C GLU A 65 -18.42 4.53 0.03
N LEU A 66 -17.59 4.11 -0.93
CA LEU A 66 -16.15 3.96 -0.74
C LEU A 66 -15.48 5.30 -0.38
N ALA A 67 -15.87 6.40 -1.06
CA ALA A 67 -15.37 7.74 -0.78
C ALA A 67 -15.76 8.24 0.62
N GLY A 68 -16.96 7.89 1.08
CA GLY A 68 -17.51 8.33 2.36
C GLY A 68 -16.93 7.63 3.59
N ASN A 69 -16.00 6.67 3.40
CA ASN A 69 -15.44 5.87 4.48
C ASN A 69 -13.95 6.19 4.75
N ASP A 70 -13.71 7.04 5.74
CA ASP A 70 -12.37 7.43 6.19
C ASP A 70 -11.50 6.25 6.68
N GLY A 71 -12.12 5.13 7.05
CA GLY A 71 -11.41 3.92 7.48
C GLY A 71 -10.80 3.13 6.32
N ILE A 72 -11.39 3.24 5.14
CA ILE A 72 -10.88 2.65 3.90
C ILE A 72 -9.77 3.53 3.33
N ASN A 73 -9.99 4.85 3.27
CA ASN A 73 -9.07 5.80 2.63
C ASN A 73 -8.73 5.33 1.20
N MET A 74 -9.70 5.36 0.30
CA MET A 74 -9.51 4.88 -1.08
C MET A 74 -8.53 5.74 -1.87
N HIS A 75 -7.72 5.10 -2.71
CA HIS A 75 -6.76 5.75 -3.60
C HIS A 75 -7.15 5.54 -5.06
N HIS A 76 -7.34 4.28 -5.48
CA HIS A 76 -7.75 3.93 -6.84
C HIS A 76 -8.74 2.76 -6.83
N ILE A 77 -9.63 2.73 -7.82
CA ILE A 77 -10.47 1.59 -8.15
C ILE A 77 -10.60 1.45 -9.66
N MET A 78 -10.57 0.21 -10.14
CA MET A 78 -10.88 -0.16 -11.52
C MET A 78 -11.71 -1.45 -11.52
N ILE A 79 -12.81 -1.45 -12.28
CA ILE A 79 -13.76 -2.56 -12.37
C ILE A 79 -13.83 -2.96 -13.84
N LEU A 80 -13.48 -4.22 -14.12
CA LEU A 80 -13.58 -4.83 -15.43
C LEU A 80 -14.69 -5.86 -15.43
N ARG A 81 -15.44 -5.92 -16.52
CA ARG A 81 -16.32 -7.05 -16.82
C ARG A 81 -16.25 -7.42 -18.30
N ASN A 82 -16.15 -8.71 -18.59
CA ASN A 82 -15.99 -9.24 -19.96
C ASN A 82 -14.81 -8.61 -20.73
N GLY A 83 -13.73 -8.23 -20.03
CA GLY A 83 -12.58 -7.54 -20.65
C GLY A 83 -12.76 -6.04 -20.92
N TYR A 84 -13.85 -5.42 -20.46
CA TYR A 84 -14.08 -3.98 -20.58
C TYR A 84 -14.02 -3.28 -19.22
N VAL A 85 -13.40 -2.09 -19.17
CA VAL A 85 -13.47 -1.22 -18.00
C VAL A 85 -14.87 -0.60 -17.94
N ILE A 86 -15.61 -0.93 -16.89
CA ILE A 86 -16.98 -0.44 -16.65
C ILE A 86 -17.04 0.62 -15.56
N GLY A 87 -16.02 0.70 -14.70
CA GLY A 87 -15.92 1.76 -13.69
C GLY A 87 -14.46 1.97 -13.30
N GLU A 88 -14.04 3.22 -13.15
CA GLU A 88 -12.72 3.56 -12.65
C GLU A 88 -12.75 4.92 -11.94
N ALA A 89 -11.97 5.07 -10.87
CA ALA A 89 -11.77 6.35 -10.20
C ALA A 89 -10.40 6.40 -9.52
N SER A 90 -9.80 7.58 -9.51
CA SER A 90 -8.69 7.93 -8.62
C SER A 90 -9.21 8.99 -7.65
N PHE A 91 -9.01 8.78 -6.37
CA PHE A 91 -9.53 9.61 -5.30
C PHE A 91 -8.46 10.64 -4.95
N ALA A 92 -8.82 11.92 -4.89
CA ALA A 92 -7.86 12.96 -4.56
C ALA A 92 -7.16 12.66 -3.21
N PRO A 93 -5.83 12.83 -3.12
CA PRO A 93 -4.96 13.50 -4.08
C PRO A 93 -4.27 12.57 -5.10
N TYR A 94 -4.65 11.29 -5.17
CA TYR A 94 -4.00 10.29 -6.01
C TYR A 94 -4.25 10.52 -7.51
N ILE A 95 -3.21 10.29 -8.32
CA ILE A 95 -3.19 10.66 -9.74
C ILE A 95 -3.46 9.42 -10.60
N GLN A 96 -4.41 9.54 -11.54
CA GLN A 96 -4.69 8.48 -12.50
C GLN A 96 -3.44 8.21 -13.36
N GLY A 97 -3.14 6.95 -13.65
CA GLY A 97 -1.94 6.62 -14.45
C GLY A 97 -0.64 6.55 -13.67
N MET A 98 -0.65 6.81 -12.36
CA MET A 98 0.52 6.58 -11.50
C MET A 98 0.61 5.11 -11.11
N TRP A 99 1.83 4.60 -10.96
CA TRP A 99 2.01 3.32 -10.26
C TRP A 99 1.68 3.45 -8.78
N HIS A 100 1.46 2.33 -8.12
CA HIS A 100 1.21 2.31 -6.70
C HIS A 100 1.89 1.10 -6.09
N ILE A 101 2.40 1.24 -4.87
CA ILE A 101 2.90 0.11 -4.09
C ILE A 101 1.80 -0.95 -3.97
N THR A 102 2.16 -2.20 -4.23
CA THR A 102 1.24 -3.33 -4.23
C THR A 102 1.32 -4.16 -2.94
N HIS A 103 2.36 -3.92 -2.13
CA HIS A 103 2.72 -4.75 -0.97
C HIS A 103 2.64 -6.25 -1.30
N SER A 104 1.90 -7.04 -0.53
CA SER A 104 1.83 -8.49 -0.71
C SER A 104 1.05 -8.97 -1.92
N MET A 105 0.34 -8.09 -2.64
CA MET A 105 -0.39 -8.46 -3.85
C MET A 105 0.55 -9.07 -4.90
N CYS A 106 1.82 -8.64 -4.94
CA CYS A 106 2.81 -9.17 -5.88
C CYS A 106 3.24 -10.62 -5.63
N LYS A 107 2.90 -11.22 -4.47
CA LYS A 107 3.18 -12.64 -4.18
C LYS A 107 2.60 -13.57 -5.25
N SER A 108 1.40 -13.26 -5.73
CA SER A 108 0.73 -14.04 -6.77
C SER A 108 1.52 -14.01 -8.09
N ILE A 109 2.25 -12.94 -8.37
CA ILE A 109 3.14 -12.80 -9.53
C ILE A 109 4.41 -13.66 -9.36
N THR A 110 4.97 -13.76 -8.15
CA THR A 110 6.03 -14.74 -7.88
C THR A 110 5.51 -16.18 -8.04
N GLY A 111 4.27 -16.45 -7.62
CA GLY A 111 3.60 -17.73 -7.88
C GLY A 111 3.50 -18.06 -9.37
N MET A 112 3.19 -17.07 -10.22
CA MET A 112 3.19 -17.24 -11.68
C MET A 112 4.55 -17.69 -12.22
N ALA A 113 5.64 -17.08 -11.77
CA ALA A 113 7.00 -17.47 -12.20
C ALA A 113 7.32 -18.93 -11.84
N VAL A 114 6.92 -19.37 -10.65
CA VAL A 114 7.09 -20.76 -10.20
C VAL A 114 6.29 -21.72 -11.08
N GLY A 115 5.04 -21.36 -11.40
CA GLY A 115 4.21 -22.14 -12.33
C GLY A 115 4.82 -22.26 -13.73
N MET A 116 5.44 -21.19 -14.25
CA MET A 116 6.18 -21.23 -15.50
C MET A 116 7.38 -22.18 -15.43
N LEU A 117 8.18 -22.13 -14.37
CA LEU A 117 9.33 -23.04 -14.20
C LEU A 117 8.91 -24.52 -14.08
N ILE A 118 7.77 -24.79 -13.43
CA ILE A 118 7.21 -26.14 -13.36
C ILE A 118 6.81 -26.63 -14.74
N ALA A 119 6.13 -25.79 -15.54
CA ALA A 119 5.78 -26.15 -16.91
C ALA A 119 7.00 -26.27 -17.86
N GLU A 120 8.09 -25.55 -17.58
CA GLU A 120 9.38 -25.73 -18.25
C GLU A 120 10.09 -27.04 -17.84
N GLY A 121 9.58 -27.78 -16.84
CA GLY A 121 10.18 -29.01 -16.33
C GLY A 121 11.47 -28.78 -15.53
N ARG A 122 11.63 -27.57 -14.98
CA ARG A 122 12.86 -27.13 -14.26
C ARG A 122 12.69 -27.10 -12.75
N LEU A 123 11.48 -27.29 -12.27
CA LEU A 123 11.10 -27.25 -10.86
C LEU A 123 9.90 -28.17 -10.65
N GLU A 124 9.85 -28.85 -9.53
CA GLU A 124 8.69 -29.62 -9.09
C GLU A 124 8.16 -29.09 -7.75
N LEU A 125 6.87 -29.31 -7.47
CA LEU A 125 6.26 -28.87 -6.22
C LEU A 125 6.88 -29.52 -4.98
N ASP A 126 7.35 -30.76 -5.14
CA ASP A 126 7.92 -31.55 -4.05
C ASP A 126 9.45 -31.48 -3.99
N ASP A 127 10.06 -30.66 -4.85
CA ASP A 127 11.49 -30.33 -4.75
C ASP A 127 11.78 -29.72 -3.39
N ARG A 128 12.84 -30.22 -2.77
CA ARG A 128 13.31 -29.72 -1.49
C ARG A 128 14.07 -28.44 -1.70
N VAL A 129 13.67 -27.41 -0.97
CA VAL A 129 14.31 -26.08 -1.01
C VAL A 129 15.81 -26.21 -0.70
N HIS A 130 16.17 -27.09 0.24
CA HIS A 130 17.56 -27.40 0.57
C HIS A 130 18.40 -27.82 -0.65
N ASP A 131 17.89 -28.75 -1.45
CA ASP A 131 18.65 -29.41 -2.52
C ASP A 131 18.93 -28.43 -3.67
N ILE A 132 18.03 -27.46 -3.88
CA ILE A 132 18.19 -26.37 -4.85
C ILE A 132 19.39 -25.48 -4.50
N PHE A 133 19.62 -25.19 -3.22
CA PHE A 133 20.71 -24.30 -2.77
C PHE A 133 21.98 -25.04 -2.28
N GLU A 134 21.98 -26.37 -2.27
CA GLU A 134 23.04 -27.18 -1.67
C GLU A 134 24.44 -26.88 -2.24
N LYS A 135 24.53 -26.67 -3.56
CA LYS A 135 25.80 -26.42 -4.27
C LYS A 135 26.55 -25.16 -3.80
N LYS A 136 25.86 -24.21 -3.16
CA LYS A 136 26.45 -22.96 -2.65
C LYS A 136 26.81 -23.01 -1.17
N ASN A 137 26.43 -24.06 -0.44
CA ASN A 137 26.72 -24.18 1.00
C ASN A 137 27.78 -25.24 1.30
N ILE A 138 29.05 -24.84 1.18
CA ILE A 138 30.23 -25.68 1.41
C ILE A 138 30.33 -26.14 2.89
N LEU A 139 29.59 -25.53 3.82
CA LEU A 139 29.65 -25.78 5.27
C LEU A 139 28.47 -26.62 5.83
N GLY A 140 27.48 -27.01 5.00
CA GLY A 140 26.50 -28.06 5.33
C GLY A 140 25.51 -27.77 6.48
N LEU A 141 25.36 -26.52 6.92
CA LEU A 141 24.58 -26.17 8.13
C LEU A 141 23.11 -25.83 7.89
N PHE A 142 22.47 -26.49 6.92
CA PHE A 142 21.04 -26.32 6.72
C PHE A 142 20.23 -27.10 7.77
N ARG A 143 19.34 -26.39 8.47
CA ARG A 143 18.44 -27.00 9.46
C ARG A 143 17.13 -27.49 8.85
N GLN A 144 16.83 -27.12 7.61
CA GLN A 144 15.51 -27.26 6.99
C GLN A 144 15.50 -28.22 5.80
N LYS A 145 15.75 -29.51 6.04
CA LYS A 145 15.90 -30.49 4.96
C LYS A 145 14.58 -30.98 4.32
N ASN A 146 13.43 -30.69 4.94
CA ASN A 146 12.14 -31.27 4.55
C ASN A 146 11.15 -30.25 3.98
N ILE A 147 11.55 -28.98 3.82
CA ILE A 147 10.67 -27.96 3.25
C ILE A 147 10.69 -28.08 1.74
N THR A 148 9.51 -28.14 1.14
CA THR A 148 9.34 -28.20 -0.32
C THR A 148 8.88 -26.87 -0.90
N VAL A 149 8.98 -26.73 -2.23
CA VAL A 149 8.42 -25.60 -2.98
C VAL A 149 6.92 -25.43 -2.67
N ARG A 150 6.16 -26.52 -2.58
CA ARG A 150 4.74 -26.53 -2.19
C ARG A 150 4.50 -25.87 -0.84
N ASN A 151 5.37 -26.14 0.16
CA ASN A 151 5.22 -25.53 1.48
C ASN A 151 5.44 -24.02 1.45
N LEU A 152 6.35 -23.53 0.60
CA LEU A 152 6.53 -22.09 0.41
C LEU A 152 5.30 -21.46 -0.26
N LEU A 153 4.79 -22.08 -1.33
CA LEU A 153 3.63 -21.60 -2.10
C LEU A 153 2.36 -21.50 -1.26
N THR A 154 2.16 -22.43 -0.33
CA THR A 154 0.97 -22.53 0.52
C THR A 154 1.12 -21.81 1.87
N MET A 155 2.23 -21.09 2.10
CA MET A 155 2.52 -20.46 3.40
C MET A 155 2.48 -21.45 4.56
N SER A 156 3.00 -22.65 4.37
CA SER A 156 2.94 -23.73 5.38
C SER A 156 4.32 -24.26 5.75
N SER A 157 5.39 -23.48 5.53
CA SER A 157 6.76 -23.88 5.79
C SER A 157 7.07 -24.03 7.29
N GLY A 158 6.40 -23.23 8.13
CA GLY A 158 6.66 -23.11 9.57
C GLY A 158 7.99 -22.41 9.91
N VAL A 159 8.68 -21.81 8.94
CA VAL A 159 9.98 -21.18 9.16
C VAL A 159 9.85 -19.93 10.03
N VAL A 160 10.66 -19.86 11.09
CA VAL A 160 10.62 -18.76 12.06
C VAL A 160 11.25 -17.46 11.52
N TYR A 161 12.18 -17.56 10.56
CA TYR A 161 12.76 -16.38 9.94
C TYR A 161 11.72 -15.70 9.05
N ASN A 162 11.36 -14.47 9.40
CA ASN A 162 10.29 -13.70 8.82
C ASN A 162 10.78 -12.31 8.37
N GLU A 163 9.86 -11.46 7.95
CA GLU A 163 10.11 -10.09 7.47
C GLU A 163 10.85 -9.24 8.52
N ALA A 164 10.55 -9.43 9.80
CA ALA A 164 11.27 -8.74 10.87
C ALA A 164 12.75 -9.15 10.89
N GLY A 165 13.03 -10.44 10.69
CA GLY A 165 14.39 -10.93 10.51
C GLY A 165 15.12 -10.35 9.29
N ALA A 166 14.39 -9.99 8.23
CA ALA A 166 14.94 -9.32 7.05
C ALA A 166 15.40 -7.88 7.35
N LEU A 167 14.78 -7.21 8.32
CA LEU A 167 15.18 -5.89 8.82
C LEU A 167 16.47 -5.92 9.68
N ALA A 168 16.99 -7.11 9.99
CA ALA A 168 18.08 -7.30 10.94
C ALA A 168 19.42 -7.70 10.31
N GLY A 169 19.49 -7.90 8.99
CA GLY A 169 20.74 -8.21 8.30
C GLY A 169 20.58 -8.47 6.80
N ASN A 170 21.70 -8.66 6.11
CA ASN A 170 21.76 -8.71 4.63
C ASN A 170 21.59 -10.12 4.03
N GLU A 171 21.80 -11.18 4.80
CA GLU A 171 21.92 -12.57 4.31
C GLU A 171 20.59 -13.34 4.36
N TRP A 172 19.53 -12.81 3.75
CA TRP A 172 18.16 -13.30 3.94
C TRP A 172 17.95 -14.78 3.60
N ALA A 173 18.43 -15.23 2.43
CA ALA A 173 18.25 -16.63 2.00
C ALA A 173 18.99 -17.60 2.93
N LYS A 174 20.22 -17.25 3.32
CA LYS A 174 21.01 -18.02 4.29
C LYS A 174 20.30 -18.07 5.65
N SER A 175 19.87 -16.92 6.17
CA SER A 175 19.16 -16.83 7.44
C SER A 175 17.85 -17.63 7.43
N PHE A 176 17.12 -17.66 6.32
CA PHE A 176 15.94 -18.51 6.16
C PHE A 176 16.30 -20.00 6.27
N LEU A 177 17.28 -20.46 5.51
CA LEU A 177 17.68 -21.87 5.43
C LEU A 177 18.35 -22.40 6.72
N GLU A 178 18.97 -21.51 7.51
CA GLU A 178 19.59 -21.80 8.81
C GLU A 178 18.61 -21.68 9.99
N SER A 179 17.41 -21.12 9.76
CA SER A 179 16.41 -20.89 10.80
C SER A 179 15.74 -22.18 11.26
N SER A 180 15.15 -22.15 12.45
CA SER A 180 14.32 -23.24 12.95
C SER A 180 12.94 -23.26 12.29
N VAL A 181 12.29 -24.42 12.32
CA VAL A 181 10.92 -24.63 11.87
C VAL A 181 10.02 -24.89 13.07
N LYS A 182 8.85 -24.27 13.09
CA LYS A 182 7.78 -24.51 14.03
C LYS A 182 6.84 -25.58 13.47
N GLY A 183 6.67 -26.66 14.22
CA GLY A 183 5.80 -27.77 13.81
C GLY A 183 6.31 -28.50 12.57
N THR A 184 5.39 -29.13 11.85
CA THR A 184 5.70 -29.92 10.65
C THR A 184 5.37 -29.12 9.39
N PRO A 185 6.31 -28.91 8.46
CA PRO A 185 6.01 -28.27 7.18
C PRO A 185 4.84 -28.94 6.46
N GLY A 186 3.98 -28.13 5.84
CA GLY A 186 2.79 -28.60 5.11
C GLY A 186 1.53 -28.72 5.96
N THR A 187 1.60 -28.55 7.29
CA THR A 187 0.46 -28.87 8.17
C THR A 187 -0.38 -27.68 8.60
N VAL A 188 0.22 -26.51 8.78
CA VAL A 188 -0.46 -25.31 9.30
C VAL A 188 -0.09 -24.10 8.45
N PHE A 189 -1.11 -23.31 8.09
CA PHE A 189 -0.91 -22.01 7.47
C PHE A 189 -0.27 -21.02 8.46
N ASP A 190 0.89 -20.51 8.10
CA ASP A 190 1.64 -19.47 8.80
C ASP A 190 2.18 -18.45 7.78
N TYR A 191 1.48 -17.33 7.68
CA TYR A 191 1.76 -16.30 6.67
C TYR A 191 3.12 -15.65 6.92
N ASN A 192 4.06 -15.83 5.98
CA ASN A 192 5.42 -15.35 6.08
C ASN A 192 5.94 -14.96 4.69
N SER A 193 6.20 -13.67 4.44
CA SER A 193 6.69 -13.20 3.13
C SER A 193 8.08 -13.71 2.78
N MET A 194 8.84 -14.23 3.75
CA MET A 194 10.12 -14.88 3.45
C MET A 194 9.95 -16.20 2.72
N ASN A 195 8.78 -16.84 2.79
CA ASN A 195 8.46 -17.97 1.90
C ASN A 195 8.44 -17.52 0.44
N THR A 196 7.81 -16.37 0.14
CA THR A 196 7.78 -15.81 -1.20
C THR A 196 9.15 -15.32 -1.66
N TYR A 197 9.91 -14.67 -0.77
CA TYR A 197 11.29 -14.30 -1.08
C TYR A 197 12.12 -15.52 -1.48
N MET A 198 11.97 -16.64 -0.77
CA MET A 198 12.67 -17.89 -1.15
C MET A 198 12.21 -18.44 -2.50
N LEU A 199 10.93 -18.27 -2.89
CA LEU A 199 10.49 -18.61 -4.25
C LEU A 199 11.16 -17.72 -5.32
N SER A 200 11.32 -16.43 -5.04
CA SER A 200 12.10 -15.52 -5.90
C SER A 200 13.57 -15.96 -6.00
N ALA A 201 14.19 -16.33 -4.87
CA ALA A 201 15.55 -16.84 -4.83
C ALA A 201 15.70 -18.18 -5.59
N ILE A 202 14.69 -19.06 -5.54
CA ILE A 202 14.66 -20.32 -6.31
C ILE A 202 14.64 -20.04 -7.81
N VAL A 203 13.80 -19.08 -8.25
CA VAL A 203 13.79 -18.64 -9.66
C VAL A 203 15.19 -18.22 -10.06
N THR A 204 15.83 -17.33 -9.28
CA THR A 204 17.19 -16.87 -9.56
C THR A 204 18.24 -17.96 -9.53
N GLU A 205 18.14 -18.93 -8.63
CA GLU A 205 19.08 -20.05 -8.58
C GLU A 205 18.96 -20.95 -9.82
N ILE A 206 17.74 -21.23 -10.26
CA ILE A 206 17.47 -22.14 -11.39
C ILE A 206 17.76 -21.47 -12.74
N THR A 207 17.50 -20.16 -12.86
CA THR A 207 17.62 -19.43 -14.14
C THR A 207 18.94 -18.69 -14.30
N GLY A 208 19.56 -18.26 -13.20
CA GLY A 208 20.65 -17.28 -13.25
C GLY A 208 20.17 -15.84 -13.51
N GLU A 209 18.85 -15.61 -13.61
CA GLU A 209 18.20 -14.33 -13.84
C GLU A 209 17.48 -13.88 -12.55
N THR A 210 17.43 -12.59 -12.26
CA THR A 210 16.51 -12.10 -11.21
C THR A 210 15.05 -12.43 -11.56
N LEU A 211 14.16 -12.49 -10.56
CA LEU A 211 12.73 -12.72 -10.82
C LEU A 211 12.17 -11.71 -11.83
N THR A 212 12.58 -10.44 -11.70
CA THR A 212 12.21 -9.38 -12.63
C THR A 212 12.69 -9.68 -14.05
N GLU A 213 13.96 -10.02 -14.23
CA GLU A 213 14.52 -10.36 -15.56
C GLU A 213 13.84 -11.59 -16.17
N TYR A 214 13.58 -12.63 -15.38
CA TYR A 214 12.88 -13.83 -15.85
C TYR A 214 11.45 -13.51 -16.33
N LEU A 215 10.70 -12.72 -15.55
CA LEU A 215 9.29 -12.38 -15.85
C LEU A 215 9.13 -11.31 -16.94
N THR A 216 10.12 -10.44 -17.15
CA THR A 216 9.99 -9.33 -18.11
C THR A 216 9.58 -9.79 -19.53
N PRO A 217 10.34 -10.68 -20.20
CA PRO A 217 9.97 -11.14 -21.55
C PRO A 217 8.84 -12.18 -21.56
N ARG A 218 8.55 -12.81 -20.41
CA ARG A 218 7.61 -13.94 -20.32
C ARG A 218 6.20 -13.52 -19.92
N LEU A 219 6.07 -12.47 -19.12
CA LEU A 219 4.83 -12.00 -18.52
C LEU A 219 4.60 -10.52 -18.79
N PHE A 220 5.55 -9.65 -18.44
CA PHE A 220 5.32 -8.21 -18.48
C PHE A 220 5.22 -7.67 -19.92
N GLU A 221 6.19 -7.97 -20.78
CA GLU A 221 6.17 -7.54 -22.18
C GLU A 221 4.94 -8.07 -22.96
N PRO A 222 4.56 -9.38 -22.88
CA PRO A 222 3.35 -9.85 -23.55
C PRO A 222 2.05 -9.14 -23.13
N LEU A 223 1.97 -8.70 -21.88
CA LEU A 223 0.85 -7.92 -21.34
C LEU A 223 0.97 -6.40 -21.61
N GLY A 224 2.09 -5.94 -22.16
CA GLY A 224 2.37 -4.50 -22.31
C GLY A 224 2.51 -3.80 -20.95
N ILE A 225 3.08 -4.48 -19.97
CA ILE A 225 3.44 -3.90 -18.66
C ILE A 225 4.86 -3.37 -18.78
N THR A 226 5.00 -2.07 -19.00
CA THR A 226 6.30 -1.43 -19.30
C THR A 226 6.79 -0.48 -18.21
N LYS A 227 5.91 -0.12 -17.25
CA LYS A 227 6.23 0.77 -16.14
C LYS A 227 5.96 0.09 -14.80
N PHE A 228 6.99 -0.53 -14.25
CA PHE A 228 6.96 -1.12 -12.92
C PHE A 228 8.34 -0.96 -12.27
N PHE A 229 8.37 -1.09 -10.95
CA PHE A 229 9.60 -1.13 -10.19
C PHE A 229 9.47 -2.20 -9.10
N TRP A 230 10.44 -3.09 -8.99
CA TRP A 230 10.45 -4.14 -7.97
C TRP A 230 11.77 -4.11 -7.20
N GLU A 231 11.67 -3.77 -5.92
CA GLU A 231 12.82 -3.72 -5.03
C GLU A 231 13.56 -5.06 -4.92
N THR A 232 14.85 -4.98 -4.59
CA THR A 232 15.72 -6.12 -4.30
C THR A 232 16.18 -6.11 -2.85
N CYS A 233 16.61 -7.26 -2.36
CA CYS A 233 17.33 -7.35 -1.09
C CYS A 233 18.78 -6.84 -1.24
N PRO A 234 19.53 -6.65 -0.15
CA PRO A 234 20.93 -6.21 -0.21
C PRO A 234 21.87 -7.10 -1.04
N LYS A 235 21.45 -8.32 -1.39
CA LYS A 235 22.19 -9.24 -2.28
C LYS A 235 21.73 -9.22 -3.73
N GLY A 236 20.85 -8.28 -4.10
CA GLY A 236 20.34 -8.12 -5.46
C GLY A 236 19.24 -9.10 -5.88
N ILE A 237 18.74 -9.95 -4.97
CA ILE A 237 17.60 -10.84 -5.26
C ILE A 237 16.30 -10.02 -5.14
N THR A 238 15.46 -10.02 -6.17
CA THR A 238 14.13 -9.39 -6.15
C THR A 238 13.33 -9.85 -4.94
N LYS A 239 12.72 -8.92 -4.19
CA LYS A 239 12.06 -9.24 -2.90
C LYS A 239 10.91 -10.24 -3.05
N GLY A 240 10.15 -10.20 -4.15
CA GLY A 240 9.10 -11.17 -4.49
C GLY A 240 7.83 -11.11 -3.63
N GLY A 241 7.95 -10.93 -2.32
CA GLY A 241 6.81 -10.86 -1.41
C GLY A 241 6.23 -9.47 -1.18
N TRP A 242 6.96 -8.42 -1.57
CA TRP A 242 6.59 -7.01 -1.45
C TRP A 242 7.50 -6.16 -2.36
N GLY A 243 7.33 -4.83 -2.32
CA GLY A 243 8.23 -3.88 -2.97
C GLY A 243 8.01 -3.73 -4.49
N LEU A 244 6.87 -4.23 -5.01
CA LEU A 244 6.47 -4.00 -6.40
C LEU A 244 5.55 -2.79 -6.48
N PHE A 245 5.91 -1.84 -7.34
CA PHE A 245 5.09 -0.73 -7.80
C PHE A 245 4.54 -1.08 -9.18
N LEU A 246 3.21 -1.00 -9.31
CA LEU A 246 2.50 -1.35 -10.54
C LEU A 246 1.35 -0.38 -10.76
N MET A 247 1.03 -0.08 -12.02
CA MET A 247 -0.16 0.74 -12.32
C MET A 247 -1.45 -0.07 -12.14
N PRO A 248 -2.58 0.56 -11.75
CA PRO A 248 -3.84 -0.14 -11.52
C PRO A 248 -4.33 -0.94 -12.73
N GLU A 249 -4.15 -0.42 -13.95
CA GLU A 249 -4.53 -1.12 -15.17
C GLU A 249 -3.65 -2.35 -15.44
N ASP A 250 -2.36 -2.28 -15.13
CA ASP A 250 -1.45 -3.42 -15.27
C ASP A 250 -1.74 -4.50 -14.22
N ALA A 251 -2.15 -4.12 -13.01
CA ALA A 251 -2.69 -5.06 -12.03
C ALA A 251 -3.98 -5.74 -12.53
N ALA A 252 -4.84 -5.00 -13.24
CA ALA A 252 -6.04 -5.55 -13.84
C ALA A 252 -5.72 -6.56 -14.95
N LYS A 253 -4.67 -6.33 -15.75
CA LYS A 253 -4.20 -7.30 -16.76
C LYS A 253 -3.80 -8.63 -16.13
N LEU A 254 -3.12 -8.62 -14.98
CA LEU A 254 -2.75 -9.83 -14.25
C LEU A 254 -3.98 -10.60 -13.74
N GLY A 255 -4.98 -9.89 -13.21
CA GLY A 255 -6.26 -10.49 -12.81
C GLY A 255 -7.04 -11.06 -14.01
N GLN A 256 -7.08 -10.31 -15.11
CA GLN A 256 -7.76 -10.70 -16.34
C GLN A 256 -7.09 -11.92 -17.01
N LEU A 257 -5.76 -12.02 -16.93
CA LEU A 257 -5.00 -13.18 -17.36
C LEU A 257 -5.40 -14.44 -16.59
N TYR A 258 -5.54 -14.34 -15.26
CA TYR A 258 -6.02 -15.45 -14.43
C TYR A 258 -7.49 -15.80 -14.69
N LEU A 259 -8.33 -14.78 -14.89
CA LEU A 259 -9.72 -14.98 -15.30
C LEU A 259 -9.84 -15.70 -16.66
N GLN A 260 -8.83 -15.55 -17.54
CA GLN A 260 -8.72 -16.21 -18.85
C GLN A 260 -7.86 -17.49 -18.79
N GLU A 261 -7.73 -18.12 -17.62
CA GLU A 261 -7.01 -19.38 -17.46
C GLU A 261 -5.55 -19.31 -17.97
N GLY A 262 -4.92 -18.15 -17.86
CA GLY A 262 -3.53 -17.91 -18.24
C GLY A 262 -3.31 -17.59 -19.72
N LYS A 263 -4.38 -17.37 -20.49
CA LYS A 263 -4.35 -17.02 -21.91
C LYS A 263 -4.47 -15.50 -22.10
N TRP A 264 -3.65 -14.92 -22.99
CA TRP A 264 -3.71 -13.50 -23.37
C TRP A 264 -3.48 -13.35 -24.87
N ASN A 265 -4.37 -12.65 -25.59
CA ASN A 265 -4.29 -12.47 -27.05
C ASN A 265 -3.95 -13.78 -27.80
N ASP A 266 -4.68 -14.84 -27.50
CA ASP A 266 -4.48 -16.19 -28.03
C ASP A 266 -3.21 -16.95 -27.63
N ARG A 267 -2.30 -16.33 -26.86
CA ARG A 267 -1.10 -16.97 -26.34
C ARG A 267 -1.32 -17.49 -24.92
N GLN A 268 -0.96 -18.75 -24.67
CA GLN A 268 -0.85 -19.27 -23.30
C GLN A 268 0.40 -18.69 -22.65
N ILE A 269 0.22 -17.83 -21.64
CA ILE A 269 1.32 -17.21 -20.88
C ILE A 269 1.58 -18.01 -19.60
N ILE A 270 0.53 -18.28 -18.83
CA ILE A 270 0.58 -19.13 -17.63
C ILE A 270 -0.11 -20.44 -17.95
N PRO A 271 0.43 -21.62 -17.63
CA PRO A 271 -0.24 -22.89 -17.88
C PRO A 271 -1.65 -22.93 -17.24
N ALA A 272 -2.68 -23.35 -17.99
CA ALA A 272 -4.05 -23.40 -17.48
C ALA A 272 -4.18 -24.27 -16.23
N ALA A 273 -3.50 -25.43 -16.20
CA ALA A 273 -3.44 -26.31 -15.02
C ALA A 273 -2.85 -25.62 -13.79
N TRP A 274 -1.87 -24.72 -13.98
CA TRP A 274 -1.33 -23.92 -12.87
C TRP A 274 -2.34 -22.92 -12.36
N VAL A 275 -3.07 -22.24 -13.26
CA VAL A 275 -4.12 -21.29 -12.85
C VAL A 275 -5.20 -22.00 -12.04
N GLU A 276 -5.68 -23.16 -12.50
CA GLU A 276 -6.66 -23.97 -11.79
C GLU A 276 -6.16 -24.41 -10.39
N GLU A 277 -4.96 -25.00 -10.32
CA GLU A 277 -4.44 -25.51 -9.05
C GLU A 277 -4.10 -24.37 -8.06
N SER A 278 -3.53 -23.27 -8.56
CA SER A 278 -3.14 -22.12 -7.74
C SER A 278 -4.32 -21.32 -7.20
N THR A 279 -5.46 -21.36 -7.87
CA THR A 279 -6.72 -20.71 -7.46
C THR A 279 -7.67 -21.66 -6.72
N THR A 280 -7.23 -22.89 -6.40
CA THR A 280 -7.96 -23.84 -5.57
C THR A 280 -7.44 -23.82 -4.13
N LYS A 281 -8.31 -24.08 -3.15
CA LYS A 281 -7.93 -24.16 -1.74
C LYS A 281 -6.97 -25.34 -1.49
N GLN A 282 -5.74 -25.02 -1.11
CA GLN A 282 -4.69 -25.98 -0.74
C GLN A 282 -4.54 -26.11 0.78
N VAL A 283 -4.78 -25.02 1.53
CA VAL A 283 -4.71 -25.00 2.99
C VAL A 283 -5.77 -24.07 3.57
N ASP A 284 -6.28 -24.39 4.76
CA ASP A 284 -7.23 -23.54 5.47
C ASP A 284 -6.54 -22.30 6.06
N THR A 285 -7.23 -21.16 5.99
CA THR A 285 -6.78 -19.91 6.61
C THR A 285 -7.55 -19.64 7.89
N PRO A 286 -6.94 -18.93 8.86
CA PRO A 286 -7.65 -18.56 10.08
C PRO A 286 -8.86 -17.64 9.81
N PRO A 287 -9.97 -17.74 10.60
CA PRO A 287 -11.17 -16.93 10.42
C PRO A 287 -10.94 -15.41 10.48
N GLU A 288 -9.98 -14.97 11.30
CA GLU A 288 -9.63 -13.56 11.43
C GLU A 288 -8.97 -12.98 10.16
N LYS A 289 -8.45 -13.86 9.28
CA LYS A 289 -7.88 -13.49 7.97
C LYS A 289 -8.84 -13.71 6.80
N GLY A 290 -10.09 -14.10 7.07
CA GLY A 290 -11.14 -14.36 6.06
C GLY A 290 -11.69 -15.78 6.11
N GLY A 291 -10.86 -16.77 6.46
CA GLY A 291 -11.29 -18.16 6.65
C GLY A 291 -11.67 -18.92 5.37
N TYR A 292 -11.45 -18.34 4.19
CA TYR A 292 -11.82 -18.95 2.91
C TYR A 292 -10.79 -19.95 2.36
N GLY A 293 -9.58 -19.96 2.94
CA GLY A 293 -8.46 -20.78 2.49
C GLY A 293 -7.44 -20.04 1.63
N TYR A 294 -6.37 -20.76 1.27
CA TYR A 294 -5.23 -20.25 0.50
C TYR A 294 -4.81 -21.26 -0.55
N GLY A 295 -4.45 -20.77 -1.74
CA GLY A 295 -3.91 -21.54 -2.85
C GLY A 295 -2.38 -21.41 -2.95
N TYR A 296 -1.85 -21.32 -4.18
CA TYR A 296 -0.43 -21.05 -4.41
C TYR A 296 -0.18 -19.55 -4.54
N GLN A 297 0.13 -18.91 -3.41
CA GLN A 297 0.32 -17.46 -3.29
C GLN A 297 -0.95 -16.63 -3.62
N ILE A 298 -2.14 -17.24 -3.49
CA ILE A 298 -3.45 -16.62 -3.84
C ILE A 298 -4.44 -16.88 -2.71
N TRP A 299 -5.20 -15.85 -2.32
CA TRP A 299 -6.25 -15.97 -1.31
C TRP A 299 -7.56 -16.41 -1.96
N MET A 300 -8.32 -17.27 -1.29
CA MET A 300 -9.68 -17.61 -1.72
C MET A 300 -10.66 -16.50 -1.31
N GLY A 301 -11.73 -16.31 -2.09
CA GLY A 301 -12.73 -15.26 -1.88
C GLY A 301 -14.01 -15.73 -1.19
N GLY A 302 -14.85 -14.77 -0.78
CA GLY A 302 -16.13 -15.05 -0.11
C GLY A 302 -17.22 -15.57 -1.05
N ARG A 303 -17.17 -15.17 -2.33
CA ARG A 303 -18.01 -15.72 -3.39
C ARG A 303 -17.46 -17.08 -3.86
N PRO A 304 -18.29 -18.12 -4.06
CA PRO A 304 -17.81 -19.42 -4.53
C PRO A 304 -16.98 -19.32 -5.81
N GLY A 305 -15.79 -19.93 -5.81
CA GLY A 305 -14.85 -19.89 -6.94
C GLY A 305 -14.09 -18.57 -7.11
N SER A 306 -14.36 -17.55 -6.30
CA SER A 306 -13.62 -16.30 -6.33
C SER A 306 -12.28 -16.41 -5.62
N PHE A 307 -11.35 -15.56 -6.03
CA PHE A 307 -10.01 -15.48 -5.46
C PHE A 307 -9.48 -14.06 -5.57
N LEU A 308 -8.40 -13.76 -4.85
CA LEU A 308 -7.76 -12.45 -4.91
C LEU A 308 -6.25 -12.49 -4.68
N PHE A 309 -5.58 -11.54 -5.31
CA PHE A 309 -4.22 -11.13 -4.96
C PHE A 309 -4.37 -10.04 -3.89
N ASN A 310 -3.87 -10.27 -2.68
CA ASN A 310 -4.06 -9.37 -1.54
C ASN A 310 -2.74 -8.78 -1.05
N GLY A 311 -2.74 -7.47 -0.89
CA GLY A 311 -1.72 -6.67 -0.25
C GLY A 311 -2.29 -5.92 0.95
N MET A 312 -1.45 -5.70 1.96
CA MET A 312 -1.82 -4.92 3.14
C MET A 312 -2.34 -3.53 2.75
N LEU A 313 -3.17 -2.94 3.61
CA LEU A 313 -3.71 -1.59 3.44
C LEU A 313 -4.69 -1.46 2.26
N GLY A 314 -5.18 -2.58 1.72
CA GLY A 314 -6.23 -2.59 0.71
C GLY A 314 -5.73 -2.59 -0.74
N GLN A 315 -4.53 -3.12 -1.00
CA GLN A 315 -4.08 -3.36 -2.37
C GLN A 315 -4.65 -4.70 -2.82
N ASN A 316 -5.65 -4.73 -3.69
CA ASN A 316 -6.26 -6.00 -4.10
C ASN A 316 -6.53 -6.07 -5.60
N VAL A 317 -6.37 -7.28 -6.14
CA VAL A 317 -6.97 -7.70 -7.42
C VAL A 317 -7.93 -8.82 -7.09
N ILE A 318 -9.23 -8.55 -7.16
CA ILE A 318 -10.31 -9.47 -6.84
C ILE A 318 -10.86 -10.03 -8.15
N VAL A 319 -11.02 -11.35 -8.23
CA VAL A 319 -11.52 -12.01 -9.43
C VAL A 319 -12.77 -12.80 -9.08
N TYR A 320 -13.85 -12.53 -9.82
CA TYR A 320 -15.13 -13.24 -9.74
C TYR A 320 -15.35 -13.98 -11.09
N PRO A 321 -14.92 -15.26 -11.21
CA PRO A 321 -15.00 -15.98 -12.47
C PRO A 321 -16.41 -16.11 -13.03
N ASP A 322 -17.38 -16.38 -12.16
CA ASP A 322 -18.79 -16.53 -12.54
C ASP A 322 -19.42 -15.21 -13.03
N LEU A 323 -18.87 -14.07 -12.60
CA LEU A 323 -19.27 -12.74 -13.07
C LEU A 323 -18.46 -12.24 -14.28
N GLN A 324 -17.40 -12.96 -14.67
CA GLN A 324 -16.39 -12.51 -15.64
C GLN A 324 -15.83 -11.14 -15.27
N MET A 325 -15.51 -10.96 -13.99
CA MET A 325 -15.20 -9.65 -13.40
C MET A 325 -13.86 -9.64 -12.68
N VAL A 326 -13.14 -8.53 -12.84
CA VAL A 326 -11.90 -8.21 -12.12
C VAL A 326 -12.06 -6.84 -11.46
N ILE A 327 -11.78 -6.73 -10.17
CA ILE A 327 -11.80 -5.47 -9.43
C ILE A 327 -10.41 -5.21 -8.87
N VAL A 328 -9.79 -4.11 -9.27
CA VAL A 328 -8.55 -3.62 -8.70
C VAL A 328 -8.85 -2.48 -7.74
N VAL A 329 -8.29 -2.54 -6.53
CA VAL A 329 -8.37 -1.46 -5.55
C VAL A 329 -7.00 -1.19 -4.94
N HIS A 330 -6.73 0.10 -4.72
CA HIS A 330 -5.63 0.61 -3.92
C HIS A 330 -6.19 1.55 -2.87
N ALA A 331 -5.71 1.43 -1.64
CA ALA A 331 -6.21 2.18 -0.50
C ALA A 331 -5.14 2.36 0.58
N GLY A 332 -5.51 3.05 1.66
CA GLY A 332 -4.76 3.16 2.92
C GLY A 332 -5.56 2.57 4.08
N SER A 333 -6.18 1.40 3.85
CA SER A 333 -7.15 0.78 4.76
C SER A 333 -6.51 0.41 6.10
N ARG A 334 -7.30 0.44 7.17
CA ARG A 334 -6.80 0.12 8.52
C ARG A 334 -6.64 -1.38 8.80
N GLU A 335 -7.03 -2.21 7.86
CA GLU A 335 -7.02 -3.66 7.96
C GLU A 335 -5.93 -4.26 7.05
N LEU A 336 -5.24 -5.29 7.55
CA LEU A 336 -4.05 -5.86 6.89
C LEU A 336 -4.38 -7.01 5.93
N PHE A 337 -5.56 -7.62 6.05
CA PHE A 337 -5.96 -8.83 5.33
C PHE A 337 -7.36 -8.66 4.72
N GLN A 338 -7.84 -9.71 4.08
CA GLN A 338 -9.10 -9.75 3.34
C GLN A 338 -10.33 -9.36 4.19
N LYS A 339 -10.38 -9.73 5.47
CA LYS A 339 -11.46 -9.29 6.36
C LYS A 339 -11.31 -7.81 6.68
N SER A 340 -12.04 -6.95 5.97
CA SER A 340 -11.89 -5.50 6.03
C SER A 340 -13.19 -4.79 5.64
N THR A 341 -13.32 -3.55 6.10
CA THR A 341 -14.43 -2.68 5.71
C THR A 341 -14.50 -2.48 4.18
N LEU A 342 -13.34 -2.43 3.51
CA LEU A 342 -13.24 -2.35 2.05
C LEU A 342 -13.89 -3.55 1.36
N MET A 343 -13.53 -4.77 1.77
CA MET A 343 -14.09 -5.98 1.19
C MET A 343 -15.58 -6.13 1.55
N ASP A 344 -16.00 -5.71 2.75
CA ASP A 344 -17.42 -5.72 3.12
C ASP A 344 -18.26 -4.79 2.23
N VAL A 345 -17.73 -3.60 1.88
CA VAL A 345 -18.38 -2.69 0.91
C VAL A 345 -18.47 -3.39 -0.44
N ILE A 346 -17.37 -3.85 -1.02
CA ILE A 346 -17.37 -4.51 -2.34
C ILE A 346 -18.32 -5.72 -2.36
N GLY A 347 -18.29 -6.54 -1.31
CA GLY A 347 -19.13 -7.72 -1.15
C GLY A 347 -20.63 -7.40 -1.13
N ARG A 348 -21.03 -6.26 -0.58
CA ARG A 348 -22.44 -5.81 -0.63
C ARG A 348 -22.96 -5.62 -2.05
N TYR A 349 -22.10 -5.22 -2.97
CA TYR A 349 -22.47 -4.96 -4.36
C TYR A 349 -22.34 -6.20 -5.26
N PHE A 350 -21.38 -7.09 -4.98
CA PHE A 350 -21.03 -8.18 -5.92
C PHE A 350 -21.05 -9.60 -5.35
N GLU A 351 -21.19 -9.83 -4.04
CA GLU A 351 -21.14 -11.20 -3.47
C GLU A 351 -22.50 -11.76 -3.03
N ASN A 352 -23.42 -10.93 -2.51
CA ASN A 352 -24.72 -11.37 -1.96
C ASN A 352 -25.73 -11.86 -3.03
N ASP A 353 -25.46 -13.00 -3.67
CA ASP A 353 -26.24 -13.57 -4.78
C ASP A 353 -26.40 -12.64 -6.00
N PHE A 354 -25.52 -11.64 -6.09
CA PHE A 354 -25.54 -10.70 -7.21
C PHE A 354 -25.40 -11.45 -8.53
N THR A 355 -26.29 -11.14 -9.46
CA THR A 355 -26.29 -11.64 -10.84
C THR A 355 -26.39 -10.46 -11.79
N PRO A 356 -25.48 -10.32 -12.77
CA PRO A 356 -25.54 -9.25 -13.77
C PRO A 356 -26.81 -9.37 -14.62
N ALA A 357 -27.31 -8.23 -15.11
CA ALA A 357 -28.36 -8.22 -16.12
C ALA A 357 -27.81 -8.72 -17.48
N GLU A 358 -28.72 -9.02 -18.42
CA GLU A 358 -28.33 -9.29 -19.80
C GLU A 358 -27.58 -8.09 -20.41
N ASN A 359 -26.54 -8.38 -21.18
CA ASN A 359 -25.75 -7.35 -21.88
C ASN A 359 -26.64 -6.63 -22.90
N LYS A 360 -26.67 -5.30 -22.86
CA LYS A 360 -27.53 -4.49 -23.72
C LYS A 360 -26.78 -3.98 -24.96
N VAL A 361 -27.44 -4.07 -26.13
CA VAL A 361 -26.94 -3.50 -27.40
C VAL A 361 -27.17 -1.99 -27.46
N SER A 362 -28.21 -1.49 -26.79
CA SER A 362 -28.53 -0.06 -26.71
C SER A 362 -28.94 0.31 -25.30
N VAL A 363 -28.66 1.55 -24.91
CA VAL A 363 -28.95 2.10 -23.59
C VAL A 363 -30.09 3.11 -23.68
N THR A 364 -30.96 3.10 -22.67
CA THR A 364 -32.09 4.04 -22.57
C THR A 364 -31.62 5.46 -22.23
N ALA A 365 -32.52 6.44 -22.36
CA ALA A 365 -32.22 7.82 -21.96
C ALA A 365 -31.91 7.95 -20.45
N GLU A 366 -32.58 7.16 -19.61
CA GLU A 366 -32.34 7.12 -18.17
C GLU A 366 -30.97 6.53 -17.83
N GLU A 367 -30.58 5.43 -18.48
CA GLU A 367 -29.27 4.80 -18.30
C GLU A 367 -28.13 5.71 -18.78
N ASN A 368 -28.32 6.42 -19.90
CA ASN A 368 -27.38 7.46 -20.32
C ASN A 368 -27.24 8.59 -19.31
N ALA A 369 -28.33 8.99 -18.64
CA ALA A 369 -28.27 9.98 -17.56
C ALA A 369 -27.52 9.44 -16.34
N ASN A 370 -27.73 8.17 -15.98
CA ASN A 370 -26.99 7.50 -14.89
C ASN A 370 -25.50 7.36 -15.21
N TYR A 371 -25.14 7.01 -16.46
CA TYR A 371 -23.75 6.97 -16.89
C TYR A 371 -23.09 8.35 -16.85
N SER A 372 -23.81 9.39 -17.29
CA SER A 372 -23.33 10.78 -17.18
C SER A 372 -23.11 11.20 -15.72
N ARG A 373 -23.99 10.76 -14.80
CA ARG A 373 -23.81 10.95 -13.35
C ARG A 373 -22.57 10.22 -12.84
N LEU A 374 -22.36 8.96 -13.22
CA LEU A 374 -21.16 8.19 -12.87
C LEU A 374 -19.87 8.92 -13.29
N LEU A 375 -19.82 9.42 -14.53
CA LEU A 375 -18.68 10.20 -15.02
C LEU A 375 -18.46 11.49 -14.20
N SER A 376 -19.55 12.14 -13.77
CA SER A 376 -19.46 13.31 -12.88
C SER A 376 -18.95 12.95 -11.49
N ILE A 377 -19.40 11.83 -10.92
CA ILE A 377 -18.91 11.33 -9.62
C ILE A 377 -17.41 11.09 -9.72
N ARG A 378 -16.94 10.34 -10.74
CA ARG A 378 -15.52 10.10 -11.00
C ARG A 378 -14.72 11.40 -11.04
N LYS A 379 -15.18 12.40 -11.81
CA LYS A 379 -14.50 13.70 -11.91
C LYS A 379 -14.40 14.40 -10.55
N SER A 380 -15.48 14.38 -9.76
CA SER A 380 -15.51 15.02 -8.44
C SER A 380 -14.59 14.34 -7.43
N LEU A 381 -14.48 13.01 -7.47
CA LEU A 381 -13.61 12.23 -6.59
C LEU A 381 -12.13 12.52 -6.86
N GLY A 382 -11.76 12.78 -8.12
CA GLY A 382 -10.41 13.17 -8.52
C GLY A 382 -10.00 14.60 -8.12
N GLY A 383 -10.84 15.33 -7.37
CA GLY A 383 -10.53 16.68 -6.90
C GLY A 383 -10.67 17.78 -7.96
N ALA A 384 -11.09 17.44 -9.19
CA ALA A 384 -11.52 18.43 -10.15
C ALA A 384 -12.83 19.04 -9.63
N GLY A 385 -12.78 20.34 -9.27
CA GLY A 385 -13.96 21.09 -8.85
C GLY A 385 -15.12 20.80 -9.79
N THR A 386 -16.30 20.53 -9.24
CA THR A 386 -17.51 20.48 -10.05
C THR A 386 -17.73 21.90 -10.59
N ASP A 387 -17.27 22.19 -11.81
CA ASP A 387 -17.71 23.33 -12.62
C ASP A 387 -19.19 23.17 -13.04
N LEU A 388 -20.00 22.53 -12.21
CA LEU A 388 -21.44 22.65 -12.30
C LEU A 388 -21.76 24.00 -11.66
N PRO A 389 -22.38 24.95 -12.39
CA PRO A 389 -22.88 26.14 -11.75
C PRO A 389 -23.76 25.68 -10.59
N LEU A 390 -23.42 26.11 -9.37
CA LEU A 390 -24.36 26.05 -8.25
C LEU A 390 -25.63 26.70 -8.77
N ILE A 391 -26.70 25.91 -8.95
CA ILE A 391 -28.01 26.45 -9.24
C ILE A 391 -28.43 27.20 -7.98
N GLU A 392 -28.04 28.47 -7.89
CA GLU A 392 -28.33 29.29 -6.72
C GLU A 392 -29.83 29.61 -6.63
N LYS A 393 -30.55 29.55 -7.76
CA LYS A 393 -32.03 29.69 -7.84
C LYS A 393 -32.60 28.92 -9.03
N GLY A 394 -33.47 27.94 -8.76
CA GLY A 394 -34.41 27.38 -9.73
C GLY A 394 -35.76 28.09 -9.67
N GLY A 395 -36.20 28.65 -10.79
CA GLY A 395 -37.54 29.21 -10.96
C GLY A 395 -38.61 28.12 -11.10
N TRP A 396 -39.54 28.10 -10.14
CA TRP A 396 -40.94 27.65 -10.17
C TRP A 396 -41.33 26.40 -11.01
N LYS A 397 -41.58 25.27 -10.32
CA LYS A 397 -42.93 24.75 -10.02
C LYS A 397 -42.89 23.55 -9.06
N HIS A 398 -43.86 23.52 -8.14
CA HIS A 398 -43.96 22.68 -6.94
C HIS A 398 -43.76 21.17 -7.14
N ARG A 399 -42.80 20.57 -6.41
CA ARG A 399 -42.88 19.21 -5.85
C ARG A 399 -42.20 19.17 -4.48
N ARG A 400 -42.79 18.41 -3.55
CA ARG A 400 -42.47 18.34 -2.11
C ARG A 400 -40.96 18.22 -1.85
N ILE A 401 -40.40 19.18 -1.13
CA ILE A 401 -39.03 19.17 -0.65
C ILE A 401 -38.93 18.17 0.51
N GLN A 402 -38.30 17.03 0.25
CA GLN A 402 -37.71 16.20 1.31
C GLN A 402 -36.49 16.98 1.82
N LYS A 403 -36.43 17.25 3.13
CA LYS A 403 -35.34 18.01 3.77
C LYS A 403 -33.99 17.31 3.51
N GLN A 404 -33.25 17.76 2.50
CA GLN A 404 -31.81 17.53 2.45
C GLN A 404 -31.18 18.21 3.68
N ARG A 405 -30.45 17.43 4.50
CA ARG A 405 -29.57 17.96 5.54
C ARG A 405 -28.57 18.90 4.87
N ARG A 406 -28.77 20.22 4.98
CA ARG A 406 -27.74 21.21 4.67
C ARG A 406 -26.57 20.94 5.62
N LEU A 407 -25.39 20.63 5.06
CA LEU A 407 -24.13 20.68 5.80
C LEU A 407 -23.99 22.09 6.42
N PRO A 408 -23.50 22.21 7.66
CA PRO A 408 -23.35 23.51 8.30
C PRO A 408 -22.39 24.38 7.48
N ARG A 409 -22.78 25.63 7.20
CA ARG A 409 -21.87 26.66 6.69
C ARG A 409 -20.72 26.79 7.70
N GLN A 410 -19.54 26.30 7.34
CA GLN A 410 -18.33 26.55 8.11
C GLN A 410 -18.10 28.06 8.20
N LYS A 411 -17.84 28.58 9.41
CA LYS A 411 -17.34 29.95 9.57
C LYS A 411 -16.07 30.07 8.72
N LEU A 412 -15.99 31.08 7.86
CA LEU A 412 -14.75 31.43 7.17
C LEU A 412 -13.70 31.75 8.23
N VAL A 413 -12.70 30.89 8.35
CA VAL A 413 -11.49 31.17 9.12
C VAL A 413 -10.65 32.14 8.27
N PRO A 414 -10.06 33.21 8.86
CA PRO A 414 -9.19 34.11 8.13
C PRO A 414 -8.08 33.35 7.40
N ASP A 415 -7.74 33.83 6.20
CA ASP A 415 -6.62 33.32 5.43
C ASP A 415 -5.30 33.83 6.04
N ASP A 416 -4.69 32.99 6.88
CA ASP A 416 -3.48 33.35 7.65
C ASP A 416 -2.17 33.03 6.90
N ARG A 417 -2.22 32.76 5.58
CA ARG A 417 -1.02 32.46 4.78
C ARG A 417 0.03 33.56 4.83
N GLN A 418 -0.40 34.82 4.70
CA GLN A 418 0.50 35.98 4.75
C GLN A 418 1.16 36.13 6.13
N TRP A 419 0.45 35.76 7.20
CA TRP A 419 0.98 35.83 8.56
C TRP A 419 2.00 34.71 8.84
N ALA A 420 1.78 33.52 8.28
CA ALA A 420 2.68 32.39 8.43
C ALA A 420 3.96 32.55 7.59
N ALA A 421 3.84 33.14 6.40
CA ALA A 421 4.97 33.31 5.47
C ALA A 421 6.13 34.11 6.10
N GLY A 422 7.36 33.62 5.92
CA GLY A 422 8.59 34.19 6.47
C GLY A 422 8.93 33.71 7.88
N ARG A 423 8.05 32.96 8.56
CA ARG A 423 8.34 32.38 9.87
C ARG A 423 9.10 31.07 9.71
N VAL A 424 10.28 30.98 10.34
CA VAL A 424 11.11 29.78 10.37
C VAL A 424 11.37 29.42 11.82
N TYR A 425 11.18 28.14 12.16
CA TYR A 425 11.29 27.62 13.51
C TYR A 425 12.43 26.61 13.57
N GLY A 426 13.33 26.77 14.55
CA GLY A 426 14.32 25.76 14.91
C GLY A 426 13.69 24.73 15.83
N MET A 427 13.82 23.44 15.49
CA MET A 427 13.20 22.35 16.24
C MET A 427 14.01 22.00 17.49
N GLU A 428 13.35 21.90 18.65
CA GLU A 428 13.95 21.39 19.89
C GLU A 428 14.31 19.90 19.76
N GLN A 429 13.37 19.10 19.22
CA GLN A 429 13.54 17.67 19.03
C GLN A 429 13.91 17.37 17.57
N LYS A 430 15.07 16.73 17.35
CA LYS A 430 15.63 16.47 16.01
C LYS A 430 15.60 15.00 15.61
N HIS A 431 14.54 14.27 15.98
CA HIS A 431 14.40 12.84 15.67
C HIS A 431 13.14 12.53 14.85
N VAL A 432 12.34 13.55 14.54
CA VAL A 432 11.12 13.39 13.73
C VAL A 432 11.46 13.66 12.27
N GLY A 433 11.07 12.74 11.40
CA GLY A 433 11.23 12.89 9.95
C GLY A 433 9.93 13.22 9.23
N LEU A 434 10.06 13.67 7.98
CA LEU A 434 8.93 13.89 7.09
C LEU A 434 8.26 12.57 6.69
N ALA A 435 9.05 11.55 6.38
CA ALA A 435 8.56 10.23 5.97
C ALA A 435 7.85 9.50 7.14
N PRO A 436 6.62 9.00 6.97
CA PRO A 436 5.97 8.08 7.90
C PRO A 436 6.86 6.88 8.26
N LEU A 437 6.71 6.36 9.49
CA LEU A 437 7.60 5.33 10.02
C LEU A 437 7.57 4.05 9.18
N ILE A 438 6.40 3.67 8.69
CA ILE A 438 6.20 2.47 7.87
C ILE A 438 7.01 2.50 6.56
N ILE A 439 7.13 3.66 5.90
CA ILE A 439 7.93 3.77 4.66
C ILE A 439 9.41 3.64 4.99
N GLN A 440 9.86 4.30 6.07
CA GLN A 440 11.25 4.23 6.52
C GLN A 440 11.68 2.78 6.79
N VAL A 441 10.83 1.99 7.45
CA VAL A 441 11.09 0.58 7.75
C VAL A 441 11.05 -0.27 6.48
N MET A 442 10.02 -0.10 5.63
CA MET A 442 9.84 -0.94 4.43
C MET A 442 10.94 -0.72 3.38
N HIS A 443 11.41 0.52 3.25
CA HIS A 443 12.43 0.92 2.28
C HIS A 443 13.84 0.92 2.88
N ASN A 444 13.98 0.69 4.21
CA ASN A 444 15.25 0.81 4.93
C ASN A 444 15.88 2.21 4.75
N ASN A 445 15.06 3.25 4.62
CA ASN A 445 15.45 4.64 4.35
C ASN A 445 14.97 5.52 5.52
N TYR A 446 15.81 5.68 6.53
CA TYR A 446 15.42 6.31 7.80
C TYR A 446 15.70 7.81 7.82
N SER A 447 14.92 8.58 8.57
CA SER A 447 15.10 10.02 8.71
C SER A 447 16.37 10.39 9.49
N GLU A 448 17.08 11.45 9.08
CA GLU A 448 18.14 12.08 9.89
C GLU A 448 17.59 13.11 10.92
N GLY A 449 16.27 13.33 10.90
CA GLY A 449 15.57 14.25 11.78
C GLY A 449 15.47 15.68 11.25
N ILE A 450 14.29 16.28 11.44
CA ILE A 450 14.01 17.66 11.06
C ILE A 450 14.65 18.61 12.07
N THR A 451 15.42 19.56 11.55
CA THR A 451 16.12 20.58 12.34
C THR A 451 15.45 21.94 12.27
N GLN A 452 14.81 22.26 11.14
CA GLN A 452 14.08 23.50 10.94
C GLN A 452 12.83 23.26 10.10
N MET A 453 11.78 24.03 10.38
CA MET A 453 10.57 24.09 9.57
C MET A 453 10.13 25.55 9.42
N GLY A 454 9.69 25.93 8.23
CA GLY A 454 9.22 27.29 7.97
C GLY A 454 8.18 27.35 6.88
N PHE A 455 7.67 28.55 6.64
CA PHE A 455 6.68 28.79 5.60
C PHE A 455 7.13 29.93 4.71
N SER A 456 6.91 29.78 3.41
CA SER A 456 7.16 30.85 2.45
C SER A 456 5.99 31.03 1.50
N GLN A 457 5.91 32.22 0.91
CA GLN A 457 4.92 32.54 -0.10
C GLN A 457 5.62 33.21 -1.27
N ASP A 458 5.43 32.66 -2.46
CA ASP A 458 5.98 33.20 -3.72
C ASP A 458 4.95 33.03 -4.84
N ASN A 459 4.78 34.06 -5.67
CA ASN A 459 3.89 34.04 -6.83
C ASN A 459 2.46 33.50 -6.54
N GLY A 460 1.90 33.81 -5.36
CA GLY A 460 0.57 33.36 -4.93
C GLY A 460 0.50 31.90 -4.44
N LYS A 461 1.62 31.18 -4.45
CA LYS A 461 1.78 29.82 -3.93
C LYS A 461 2.32 29.86 -2.51
N PHE A 462 1.92 28.90 -1.69
CA PHE A 462 2.32 28.78 -0.29
C PHE A 462 3.10 27.48 -0.10
N TYR A 463 4.21 27.54 0.63
CA TYR A 463 5.14 26.42 0.78
C TYR A 463 5.40 26.11 2.24
N LEU A 464 5.56 24.82 2.53
CA LEU A 464 6.24 24.34 3.73
C LEU A 464 7.70 24.06 3.37
N GLU A 465 8.61 24.68 4.10
CA GLU A 465 10.05 24.48 3.96
C GLU A 465 10.56 23.66 5.15
N ILE A 466 11.30 22.58 4.87
CA ILE A 466 11.79 21.63 5.87
C ILE A 466 13.29 21.43 5.64
N GLN A 467 14.08 21.53 6.71
CA GLN A 467 15.47 21.09 6.72
C GLN A 467 15.57 19.78 7.52
N GLU A 468 15.87 18.68 6.84
CA GLU A 468 15.95 17.34 7.42
C GLU A 468 17.33 16.75 7.09
N GLY A 469 18.19 16.59 8.10
CA GLY A 469 19.58 16.20 7.86
C GLY A 469 20.27 17.11 6.84
N SER A 470 20.90 16.51 5.83
CA SER A 470 21.48 17.25 4.68
C SER A 470 20.46 17.68 3.62
N ASP A 471 19.24 17.16 3.65
CA ASP A 471 18.21 17.40 2.63
C ASP A 471 17.36 18.64 2.98
N SER A 472 16.93 19.36 1.95
CA SER A 472 16.02 20.50 2.06
C SER A 472 14.79 20.26 1.18
N HIS A 473 13.60 20.42 1.75
CA HIS A 473 12.34 20.21 1.05
C HIS A 473 11.54 21.50 1.00
N LYS A 474 11.02 21.84 -0.18
CA LYS A 474 10.11 22.95 -0.38
C LYS A 474 8.80 22.44 -0.98
N ILE A 475 7.84 22.15 -0.12
CA ILE A 475 6.59 21.45 -0.45
C ILE A 475 5.49 22.48 -0.73
N GLU A 476 4.95 22.51 -1.95
CA GLU A 476 3.82 23.39 -2.27
C GLU A 476 2.54 22.89 -1.58
N ILE A 477 1.84 23.76 -0.87
CA ILE A 477 0.59 23.44 -0.18
C ILE A 477 -0.60 24.02 -0.93
N GLY A 478 -1.52 23.15 -1.33
CA GLY A 478 -2.81 23.58 -1.88
C GLY A 478 -3.87 23.77 -0.80
N PHE A 479 -4.69 24.82 -0.92
CA PHE A 479 -5.84 25.08 -0.03
C PHE A 479 -7.20 24.80 -0.71
N HIS A 480 -7.16 24.40 -1.98
CA HIS A 480 -8.30 24.04 -2.82
C HIS A 480 -7.93 22.78 -3.61
N GLY A 481 -7.61 21.70 -2.88
CA GLY A 481 -7.01 20.47 -3.41
C GLY A 481 -5.49 20.48 -3.33
N ALA A 482 -4.90 19.29 -3.23
CA ALA A 482 -3.47 19.09 -3.02
C ALA A 482 -2.59 19.64 -4.16
N ARG A 483 -1.31 19.85 -3.86
CA ARG A 483 -0.27 20.18 -4.84
C ARG A 483 0.84 19.15 -4.78
N THR A 484 1.26 18.69 -5.96
CA THR A 484 2.30 17.66 -6.08
C THR A 484 3.68 18.29 -6.01
N THR A 485 4.57 17.70 -5.23
CA THR A 485 5.99 18.08 -5.13
C THR A 485 6.83 16.82 -5.02
N ALA A 486 7.99 16.79 -5.66
CA ALA A 486 8.99 15.76 -5.44
C ALA A 486 9.81 16.09 -4.19
N VAL A 487 9.91 15.13 -3.26
CA VAL A 487 10.82 15.21 -2.10
C VAL A 487 11.84 14.09 -2.19
N LYS A 488 13.04 14.34 -1.68
CA LYS A 488 14.17 13.43 -1.83
C LYS A 488 14.61 12.93 -0.46
N PHE A 489 14.78 11.62 -0.28
CA PHE A 489 15.34 11.04 0.94
C PHE A 489 16.51 10.15 0.56
N HIS A 490 17.73 10.52 0.99
CA HIS A 490 18.94 9.72 0.72
C HIS A 490 19.02 9.24 -0.74
N GLU A 491 18.92 10.17 -1.69
CA GLU A 491 18.97 9.90 -3.14
C GLU A 491 17.69 9.37 -3.81
N GLU A 492 16.73 8.87 -3.04
CA GLU A 492 15.45 8.42 -3.59
C GLU A 492 14.41 9.53 -3.65
N GLU A 493 13.71 9.63 -4.79
CA GLU A 493 12.64 10.61 -4.99
C GLU A 493 11.27 10.01 -4.70
N TYR A 494 10.44 10.76 -3.96
CA TYR A 494 9.08 10.43 -3.60
C TYR A 494 8.15 11.58 -4.02
N LEU A 495 7.09 11.27 -4.76
CA LEU A 495 6.06 12.25 -5.06
C LEU A 495 5.09 12.38 -3.88
N VAL A 496 4.94 13.61 -3.39
CA VAL A 496 3.98 13.94 -2.33
C VAL A 496 2.92 14.91 -2.83
N GLY A 497 1.66 14.67 -2.46
CA GLY A 497 0.55 15.60 -2.61
C GLY A 497 0.26 16.28 -1.28
N ALA A 498 0.41 17.60 -1.21
CA ALA A 498 0.20 18.36 0.02
C ALA A 498 -1.03 19.28 -0.03
N GLU A 499 -1.90 19.15 0.97
CA GLU A 499 -3.08 19.99 1.19
C GLU A 499 -3.05 20.60 2.58
N GLY A 500 -3.45 21.87 2.69
CA GLY A 500 -3.43 22.64 3.91
C GLY A 500 -4.77 23.26 4.26
N ARG A 501 -5.01 23.45 5.56
CA ARG A 501 -6.17 24.15 6.08
C ARG A 501 -5.84 24.92 7.35
N PHE A 502 -6.18 26.21 7.34
CA PHE A 502 -6.19 27.03 8.56
C PHE A 502 -7.47 26.80 9.36
N THR A 503 -7.31 26.72 10.67
CA THR A 503 -8.37 26.61 11.67
C THR A 503 -7.92 27.28 12.96
N THR A 504 -8.81 27.30 13.95
CA THR A 504 -8.50 27.64 15.34
C THR A 504 -8.77 26.44 16.23
N ASP A 505 -8.11 26.38 17.38
CA ASP A 505 -8.44 25.42 18.44
C ASP A 505 -9.41 26.00 19.48
N GLU A 506 -9.66 25.26 20.55
CA GLU A 506 -10.61 25.65 21.63
C GLU A 506 -10.18 26.92 22.37
N GLU A 507 -8.88 27.26 22.34
CA GLU A 507 -8.30 28.45 22.96
C GLU A 507 -8.18 29.62 21.96
N ASN A 508 -8.74 29.47 20.74
CA ASN A 508 -8.60 30.39 19.62
C ASN A 508 -7.14 30.57 19.12
N ARG A 509 -6.24 29.62 19.42
CA ARG A 509 -4.89 29.62 18.84
C ARG A 509 -4.97 29.32 17.35
N ARG A 510 -4.10 29.94 16.55
CA ARG A 510 -4.00 29.65 15.11
C ARG A 510 -3.47 28.24 14.93
N VAL A 511 -4.13 27.47 14.06
CA VAL A 511 -3.72 26.12 13.72
C VAL A 511 -3.66 25.96 12.21
N LEU A 512 -2.51 25.52 11.71
CA LEU A 512 -2.36 25.06 10.33
C LEU A 512 -2.29 23.53 10.32
N ARG A 513 -3.26 22.89 9.67
CA ARG A 513 -3.25 21.44 9.41
C ARG A 513 -2.74 21.22 7.99
N ILE A 514 -1.79 20.31 7.83
CA ILE A 514 -1.25 19.90 6.53
C ILE A 514 -1.32 18.39 6.42
N TRP A 515 -1.86 17.89 5.32
CA TRP A 515 -1.76 16.49 4.92
C TRP A 515 -0.72 16.37 3.82
N ILE A 516 0.26 15.49 4.00
CA ILE A 516 1.33 15.21 3.05
C ILE A 516 1.17 13.74 2.66
N THR A 517 0.58 13.50 1.49
CA THR A 517 0.26 12.15 1.00
C THR A 517 1.37 11.66 0.09
N PHE A 518 1.95 10.50 0.37
CA PHE A 518 2.95 9.89 -0.51
C PHE A 518 2.19 9.19 -1.65
N LEU A 519 2.20 9.77 -2.85
CA LEU A 519 1.22 9.45 -3.91
C LEU A 519 1.43 8.06 -4.52
N GLU A 520 2.65 7.55 -4.45
CA GLU A 520 3.05 6.23 -4.94
C GLU A 520 2.86 5.15 -3.85
N GLU A 521 2.56 5.58 -2.61
CA GLU A 521 2.50 4.76 -1.41
C GLU A 521 1.09 4.67 -0.83
N ALA A 522 0.89 3.68 0.03
CA ALA A 522 -0.38 3.51 0.75
C ALA A 522 -0.52 4.42 1.98
N VAL A 523 0.20 5.54 2.07
CA VAL A 523 0.36 6.30 3.33
C VAL A 523 0.34 7.82 3.19
N ARG A 524 0.02 8.51 4.30
CA ARG A 524 0.10 9.96 4.45
C ARG A 524 0.60 10.37 5.83
N ARG A 525 1.24 11.54 5.90
CA ARG A 525 1.55 12.25 7.14
C ARG A 525 0.53 13.34 7.36
N GLU A 526 0.04 13.49 8.59
CA GLU A 526 -0.76 14.64 9.01
C GLU A 526 0.05 15.46 10.02
N VAL A 527 0.18 16.76 9.77
CA VAL A 527 0.98 17.67 10.58
C VAL A 527 0.10 18.83 11.02
N LYS A 528 0.06 19.11 12.32
CA LYS A 528 -0.72 20.21 12.90
C LYS A 528 0.21 21.16 13.62
N PHE A 529 0.30 22.39 13.14
CA PHE A 529 1.08 23.47 13.73
C PHE A 529 0.17 24.31 14.61
N TYR A 530 0.42 24.34 15.92
CA TYR A 530 -0.25 25.18 16.90
C TYR A 530 0.68 26.35 17.24
N PHE A 531 0.33 27.53 16.76
CA PHE A 531 1.21 28.70 16.89
C PHE A 531 0.98 29.45 18.19
N GLN A 532 2.07 29.83 18.87
CA GLN A 532 2.08 30.58 20.14
C GLN A 532 3.19 31.64 20.10
N ASP A 533 2.89 32.85 19.62
CA ASP A 533 3.85 33.96 19.49
C ASP A 533 5.18 33.59 18.81
N GLU A 534 6.23 33.31 19.60
CA GLU A 534 7.58 32.91 19.18
C GLU A 534 7.81 31.39 19.21
N GLU A 535 6.81 30.60 19.60
CA GLU A 535 6.86 29.15 19.67
C GLU A 535 5.84 28.51 18.72
N VAL A 536 6.12 27.27 18.34
CA VAL A 536 5.17 26.39 17.65
C VAL A 536 5.19 25.01 18.28
N GLU A 537 4.01 24.48 18.61
CA GLU A 537 3.83 23.07 18.95
C GLU A 537 3.37 22.34 17.68
N ILE A 538 4.09 21.31 17.27
CA ILE A 538 3.80 20.54 16.06
C ILE A 538 3.39 19.13 16.47
N ARG A 539 2.16 18.76 16.13
CA ARG A 539 1.63 17.42 16.37
C ARG A 539 1.61 16.64 15.06
N TRP A 540 2.24 15.48 15.08
CA TRP A 540 2.34 14.60 13.93
C TRP A 540 1.43 13.41 14.10
N ASP A 541 0.89 12.94 12.99
CA ASP A 541 0.15 11.70 12.86
C ASP A 541 0.42 11.09 11.48
N GLU A 542 0.03 9.84 11.29
CA GLU A 542 0.12 9.17 10.00
C GLU A 542 -1.12 8.32 9.73
N ALA A 543 -1.40 8.09 8.45
CA ALA A 543 -2.34 7.05 8.03
C ALA A 543 -1.61 6.07 7.11
N PRO A 544 -1.83 4.75 7.28
CA PRO A 544 -2.70 4.09 8.26
C PRO A 544 -2.20 4.26 9.71
N GLY A 545 -3.10 4.63 10.62
CA GLY A 545 -2.73 5.16 11.94
C GLY A 545 -2.05 4.17 12.88
N LYS A 546 -1.63 4.68 14.04
CA LYS A 546 -0.84 3.96 15.05
C LYS A 546 -1.27 2.51 15.31
N ASP A 547 -2.58 2.25 15.36
CA ASP A 547 -3.11 0.93 15.71
C ASP A 547 -2.75 -0.13 14.67
N VAL A 548 -2.64 0.26 13.39
CA VAL A 548 -2.26 -0.63 12.30
C VAL A 548 -0.79 -0.97 12.40
N ILE A 549 0.05 0.03 12.70
CA ILE A 549 1.49 -0.15 12.87
C ILE A 549 1.78 -1.01 14.10
N LEU A 550 1.06 -0.79 15.20
CA LEU A 550 1.15 -1.61 16.40
C LEU A 550 0.74 -3.06 16.14
N LYS A 551 -0.37 -3.30 15.43
CA LYS A 551 -0.77 -4.66 15.01
C LYS A 551 0.26 -5.31 14.08
N GLY A 552 0.83 -4.52 13.17
CA GLY A 552 1.95 -4.94 12.33
C GLY A 552 3.13 -5.37 13.19
N LEU A 553 3.54 -4.56 14.16
CA LEU A 553 4.61 -4.86 15.12
C LEU A 553 4.31 -6.12 15.93
N ASP A 554 3.08 -6.35 16.38
CA ASP A 554 2.71 -7.58 17.09
C ASP A 554 2.86 -8.82 16.18
N SER A 555 2.51 -8.66 14.91
CA SER A 555 2.66 -9.70 13.87
C SER A 555 4.15 -9.95 13.54
N PHE A 556 4.97 -8.90 13.46
CA PHE A 556 6.42 -8.98 13.27
C PHE A 556 7.13 -9.56 14.50
N ALA A 557 6.67 -9.19 15.69
CA ALA A 557 7.24 -9.60 16.95
C ALA A 557 6.96 -11.07 17.23
N ALA A 558 5.78 -11.59 16.82
CA ALA A 558 5.33 -12.97 17.05
C ALA A 558 5.93 -13.54 18.34
N MET A 559 5.86 -12.75 19.42
CA MET A 559 6.38 -13.11 20.72
C MET A 559 5.21 -13.81 21.40
N PRO A 560 5.28 -15.15 21.60
CA PRO A 560 4.23 -15.86 22.32
C PRO A 560 4.03 -15.19 23.67
N ALA A 561 2.77 -14.89 24.03
CA ALA A 561 2.39 -14.35 25.34
C ALA A 561 2.91 -15.22 26.50
N ASP A 562 3.17 -16.51 26.23
CA ASP A 562 3.63 -17.52 27.21
C ASP A 562 5.14 -17.80 27.16
N ASN A 563 5.93 -17.00 26.45
CA ASN A 563 7.38 -17.16 26.50
C ASN A 563 7.94 -16.63 27.83
N LEU A 564 8.71 -17.47 28.54
CA LEU A 564 9.58 -17.12 29.69
C LEU A 564 10.41 -15.83 29.48
N ILE A 565 10.58 -15.41 28.23
CA ILE A 565 11.31 -14.23 27.80
C ILE A 565 10.50 -12.93 27.99
N ILE A 566 9.17 -12.94 27.88
CA ILE A 566 8.34 -11.78 28.28
C ILE A 566 8.48 -11.53 29.78
N ASN A 567 8.64 -12.58 30.59
CA ASN A 567 8.94 -12.46 32.01
C ASN A 567 10.35 -11.89 32.30
N ASN A 568 11.33 -12.11 31.41
CA ASN A 568 12.66 -11.48 31.52
C ASN A 568 12.71 -10.05 30.94
N LEU A 569 11.94 -9.74 29.88
CA LEU A 569 11.77 -8.38 29.34
C LEU A 569 10.93 -7.48 30.24
N ARG A 570 9.96 -8.05 30.97
CA ARG A 570 9.27 -7.41 32.11
C ARG A 570 10.24 -6.88 33.18
N GLY A 571 11.48 -7.37 33.22
CA GLY A 571 12.54 -6.85 34.08
C GLY A 571 13.27 -5.61 33.56
N MET A 572 13.15 -5.24 32.28
CA MET A 572 13.86 -4.10 31.67
C MET A 572 12.95 -2.94 31.23
N VAL A 573 11.76 -3.22 30.68
CA VAL A 573 10.78 -2.18 30.28
C VAL A 573 9.36 -2.74 30.41
N ASN A 574 8.45 -2.01 31.05
CA ASN A 574 7.03 -2.37 31.12
C ASN A 574 6.43 -2.43 29.68
N PRO A 575 5.74 -3.50 29.27
CA PRO A 575 5.11 -3.59 27.95
C PRO A 575 4.23 -2.39 27.60
N GLU A 576 3.44 -1.88 28.55
CA GLU A 576 2.61 -0.68 28.35
C GLU A 576 3.47 0.55 28.07
N LEU A 577 4.61 0.68 28.74
CA LEU A 577 5.56 1.75 28.51
C LEU A 577 6.20 1.62 27.12
N PHE A 578 6.52 0.40 26.66
CA PHE A 578 7.05 0.17 25.33
C PHE A 578 6.05 0.59 24.24
N TYR A 579 4.80 0.12 24.32
CA TYR A 579 3.74 0.52 23.38
C TYR A 579 3.46 2.03 23.42
N TYR A 580 3.53 2.64 24.60
CA TYR A 580 3.42 4.09 24.75
C TYR A 580 4.56 4.84 24.06
N LEU A 581 5.81 4.40 24.23
CA LEU A 581 6.97 5.03 23.62
C LEU A 581 6.94 4.91 22.09
N ILE A 582 6.60 3.74 21.56
CA ILE A 582 6.46 3.55 20.11
C ILE A 582 5.30 4.40 19.55
N GLY A 583 4.20 4.52 20.29
CA GLY A 583 3.08 5.38 19.94
C GLY A 583 3.51 6.85 19.83
N ARG A 584 4.42 7.30 20.71
CA ARG A 584 5.03 8.64 20.62
C ARG A 584 6.00 8.79 19.46
N THR A 585 6.64 7.73 18.99
CA THR A 585 7.47 7.77 17.77
C THR A 585 6.62 7.90 16.51
N ILE A 586 5.44 7.27 16.48
CA ILE A 586 4.47 7.36 15.37
C ILE A 586 3.77 8.72 15.37
N GLN A 587 3.30 9.17 16.55
CA GLN A 587 2.56 10.41 16.76
C GLN A 587 3.33 11.39 17.67
N PRO A 588 4.51 11.88 17.24
CA PRO A 588 5.31 12.77 18.07
C PRO A 588 4.65 14.14 18.23
N VAL A 589 4.88 14.75 19.39
CA VAL A 589 4.62 16.17 19.64
C VAL A 589 5.96 16.83 19.86
N VAL A 590 6.30 17.77 18.99
CA VAL A 590 7.57 18.50 19.03
C VAL A 590 7.32 19.99 19.15
N LYS A 591 8.32 20.70 19.64
CA LYS A 591 8.31 22.15 19.77
C LYS A 591 9.40 22.78 18.92
N GLY A 592 9.13 23.98 18.45
CA GLY A 592 10.12 24.81 17.79
C GLY A 592 10.02 26.26 18.23
N HIS A 593 11.15 26.96 18.16
CA HIS A 593 11.25 28.39 18.45
C HIS A 593 11.53 29.17 17.18
N LEU A 594 10.89 30.32 17.05
CA LEU A 594 11.08 31.22 15.93
C LEU A 594 12.55 31.66 15.88
N LEU A 595 13.20 31.42 14.75
CA LEU A 595 14.53 31.92 14.49
C LEU A 595 14.41 33.43 14.22
N GLN A 596 15.26 34.23 14.87
CA GLN A 596 15.32 35.65 14.57
C GLN A 596 15.66 35.82 13.09
N THR A 597 14.76 36.44 12.33
CA THR A 597 15.10 36.96 11.02
C THR A 597 16.20 37.98 11.23
N GLU A 598 17.41 37.72 10.72
CA GLU A 598 18.40 38.78 10.54
C GLU A 598 17.73 39.82 9.64
N SER A 599 17.16 40.85 10.27
CA SER A 599 16.71 42.04 9.59
C SER A 599 17.94 42.64 8.92
N GLY A 600 18.02 42.51 7.59
CA GLY A 600 19.06 43.11 6.79
C GLY A 600 19.21 44.59 7.15
N CYS A 601 20.42 44.95 7.58
CA CYS A 601 20.90 46.32 7.59
C CYS A 601 21.28 46.74 6.17
#